data_AF-A0A528KMC2-F1
#
_entry.id   AF-A0A528KMC2-F1
#
_cell.length_a   1.000
_cell.length_b   1.000
_cell.length_c   1.000
_cell.angle_alpha   90.00
_cell.angle_beta   90.00
_cell.angle_gamma   90.00
#
_symmetry.space_group_name_H-M   'P 1'
#
loop_
_entity.id
_entity.type
_entity.pdbx_description
1 polymer ?
#
loop_
_entity_poly.entity_id
_entity_poly.type
_entity_poly.pdbx_seq_one_letter_code
_entity_poly.pdbx_strand_id
1 'polypeptide(L)'
;MTMINTSITGKELLWFNNTLIAIQVSSAEGEDGICVIEHRQPYGDSAPLHMHRNEDEVFHILEGRIRFVINGRERIAGAGETVLAPKGLPHTYRVESPEGAHTLTVTRGPDFETMVRKASRPAERPDLPPAATPTPQTIEMLIRLCAENGIDIVGPPLG
;
A
#
# COMPACT_ATOMS: atom_id res chain seq x y z
N MET A 1 18.44 5.95 -22.71
CA MET A 1 17.08 5.62 -23.16
C MET A 1 16.33 5.16 -21.92
N THR A 2 15.68 6.08 -21.22
CA THR A 2 15.06 5.81 -19.91
C THR A 2 13.76 5.08 -20.18
N MET A 3 13.75 3.76 -19.92
CA MET A 3 12.54 2.95 -20.00
C MET A 3 11.58 3.47 -18.92
N ILE A 4 10.62 4.30 -19.30
CA ILE A 4 9.47 4.63 -18.46
C ILE A 4 8.62 3.36 -18.49
N ASN A 5 8.84 2.47 -17.53
CA ASN A 5 8.16 1.19 -17.46
C ASN A 5 6.66 1.45 -17.35
N THR A 6 5.93 1.05 -18.39
CA THR A 6 4.51 1.31 -18.63
C THR A 6 3.65 0.51 -17.65
N SER A 7 3.19 1.17 -16.60
CA SER A 7 2.06 0.69 -15.77
C SER A 7 1.08 1.81 -15.38
N ILE A 8 1.45 3.08 -15.54
CA ILE A 8 0.61 4.25 -15.16
C ILE A 8 -0.18 4.88 -16.33
N THR A 9 0.02 4.45 -17.58
CA THR A 9 -0.62 5.10 -18.73
C THR A 9 -2.10 4.74 -18.81
N GLY A 10 -2.96 5.76 -18.72
CA GLY A 10 -4.42 5.59 -18.83
C GLY A 10 -5.11 5.13 -17.54
N LYS A 11 -4.38 5.09 -16.41
CA LYS A 11 -4.94 4.74 -15.09
C LYS A 11 -5.22 6.00 -14.27
N GLU A 12 -6.20 5.89 -13.37
CA GLU A 12 -6.42 6.89 -12.33
C GLU A 12 -5.22 6.86 -11.37
N LEU A 13 -4.58 8.02 -11.18
CA LEU A 13 -3.45 8.18 -10.28
C LEU A 13 -3.90 8.89 -9.01
N LEU A 14 -3.53 8.33 -7.88
CA LEU A 14 -3.90 8.84 -6.57
C LEU A 14 -2.65 9.04 -5.71
N TRP A 15 -2.68 10.06 -4.87
CA TRP A 15 -1.73 10.24 -3.78
C TRP A 15 -2.36 9.73 -2.48
N PHE A 16 -1.79 8.65 -1.95
CA PHE A 16 -2.14 8.06 -0.68
C PHE A 16 -1.00 8.31 0.31
N ASN A 17 -1.21 9.22 1.28
CA ASN A 17 -0.13 9.75 2.12
C ASN A 17 1.05 10.27 1.27
N ASN A 18 2.24 9.70 1.42
CA ASN A 18 3.45 10.06 0.68
C ASN A 18 3.70 9.15 -0.54
N THR A 19 2.75 8.29 -0.88
CA THR A 19 2.87 7.26 -1.92
C THR A 19 2.03 7.64 -3.14
N LEU A 20 2.59 7.42 -4.33
CA LEU A 20 1.81 7.45 -5.58
C LEU A 20 1.25 6.06 -5.83
N ILE A 21 -0.05 5.96 -6.08
CA ILE A 21 -0.69 4.70 -6.40
C ILE A 21 -1.48 4.75 -7.71
N ALA A 22 -1.66 3.59 -8.31
CA ALA A 22 -2.56 3.37 -9.43
C ALA A 22 -3.37 2.10 -9.20
N ILE A 23 -4.68 2.16 -9.41
CA ILE A 23 -5.55 0.97 -9.31
C ILE A 23 -5.49 0.27 -10.67
N GLN A 24 -4.78 -0.86 -10.71
CA GLN A 24 -4.54 -1.62 -11.93
C GLN A 24 -5.75 -2.47 -12.30
N VAL A 25 -6.33 -3.12 -11.29
CA VAL A 25 -7.57 -3.89 -11.38
C VAL A 25 -8.42 -3.51 -10.18
N SER A 26 -9.61 -2.95 -10.42
CA SER A 26 -10.59 -2.74 -9.37
C SER A 26 -11.26 -4.06 -9.01
N SER A 27 -11.54 -4.24 -7.72
CA SER A 27 -12.36 -5.33 -7.19
C SER A 27 -13.73 -5.43 -7.87
N ALA A 28 -14.24 -4.35 -8.46
CA ALA A 28 -15.52 -4.34 -9.18
C ALA A 28 -15.43 -4.87 -10.63
N GLU A 29 -14.23 -5.06 -11.19
CA GLU A 29 -14.06 -5.49 -12.59
C GLU A 29 -14.30 -7.00 -12.80
N GLY A 30 -14.14 -7.81 -11.76
CA GLY A 30 -14.30 -9.27 -11.84
C GLY A 30 -15.18 -9.84 -10.73
N GLU A 31 -15.89 -10.93 -11.01
CA GLU A 31 -16.84 -11.56 -10.07
C GLU A 31 -16.17 -12.09 -8.79
N ASP A 32 -14.91 -12.50 -8.86
CA ASP A 32 -14.13 -12.97 -7.72
C ASP A 32 -13.64 -11.84 -6.79
N GLY A 33 -13.74 -10.59 -7.24
CA GLY A 33 -13.40 -9.41 -6.45
C GLY A 33 -11.91 -9.15 -6.28
N ILE A 34 -11.05 -9.58 -7.22
CA ILE A 34 -9.61 -9.35 -7.11
C ILE A 34 -9.27 -7.88 -7.35
N CYS A 35 -8.53 -7.28 -6.44
CA CYS A 35 -8.00 -5.93 -6.55
C CYS A 35 -6.47 -5.98 -6.70
N VAL A 36 -5.93 -5.17 -7.61
CA VAL A 36 -4.49 -4.97 -7.77
C VAL A 36 -4.19 -3.48 -7.72
N ILE A 37 -3.39 -3.07 -6.75
CA ILE A 37 -2.95 -1.67 -6.59
C ILE A 37 -1.44 -1.63 -6.75
N GLU A 38 -0.96 -0.75 -7.63
CA GLU A 38 0.45 -0.45 -7.78
C GLU A 38 0.84 0.72 -6.88
N HIS A 39 1.99 0.63 -6.22
CA HIS A 39 2.50 1.64 -5.30
C HIS A 39 3.92 2.05 -5.67
N ARG A 40 4.19 3.35 -5.66
CA ARG A 40 5.54 3.93 -5.61
C ARG A 40 5.73 4.63 -4.28
N GLN A 41 6.67 4.13 -3.49
CA GLN A 41 6.82 4.46 -2.09
C GLN A 41 8.22 5.07 -1.85
N PRO A 42 8.33 6.22 -1.17
CA PRO A 42 9.63 6.80 -0.85
C PRO A 42 10.41 5.95 0.17
N TYR A 43 11.72 6.19 0.28
CA TYR A 43 12.52 5.63 1.36
C TYR A 43 11.92 5.96 2.73
N GLY A 44 11.85 4.97 3.61
CA GLY A 44 11.28 5.11 4.95
C GLY A 44 9.75 5.15 5.00
N ASP A 45 9.06 5.05 3.86
CA ASP A 45 7.60 4.86 3.85
C ASP A 45 7.25 3.59 4.64
N SER A 46 6.23 3.69 5.48
CA SER A 46 5.93 2.68 6.49
C SER A 46 4.45 2.74 6.84
N ALA A 47 3.78 1.59 6.75
CA ALA A 47 2.40 1.46 7.20
C ALA A 47 2.34 1.30 8.72
N PRO A 48 1.31 1.81 9.43
CA PRO A 48 1.07 1.46 10.82
C PRO A 48 0.96 -0.06 10.97
N LEU A 49 1.26 -0.61 12.16
CA LEU A 49 0.95 -2.02 12.42
C LEU A 49 -0.56 -2.22 12.35
N HIS A 50 -1.01 -3.03 11.41
CA HIS A 50 -2.43 -3.22 11.12
C HIS A 50 -2.78 -4.68 10.83
N MET A 51 -4.07 -4.98 10.80
CA MET A 51 -4.60 -6.32 10.57
C MET A 51 -5.87 -6.24 9.74
N HIS A 52 -5.88 -6.90 8.59
CA HIS A 52 -7.07 -7.08 7.76
C HIS A 52 -7.95 -8.20 8.34
N ARG A 53 -9.26 -7.97 8.44
CA ARG A 53 -10.22 -8.98 8.94
C ARG A 53 -10.77 -9.89 7.85
N ASN A 54 -10.96 -9.36 6.65
CA ASN A 54 -11.74 -10.02 5.61
C ASN A 54 -10.86 -10.60 4.49
N GLU A 55 -9.72 -10.00 4.21
CA GLU A 55 -8.82 -10.37 3.12
C GLU A 55 -7.36 -10.57 3.55
N ASP A 56 -6.67 -11.43 2.82
CA ASP A 56 -5.21 -11.50 2.83
C ASP A 56 -4.64 -10.35 1.99
N GLU A 57 -3.44 -9.89 2.33
CA GLU A 57 -2.71 -8.90 1.52
C GLU A 57 -1.42 -9.53 0.97
N VAL A 58 -1.29 -9.55 -0.36
CA VAL A 58 -0.08 -10.02 -1.04
C VAL A 58 0.69 -8.82 -1.55
N PHE A 59 1.98 -8.76 -1.25
CA PHE A 59 2.92 -7.79 -1.79
C PHE A 59 3.81 -8.49 -2.82
N HIS A 60 3.89 -7.95 -4.04
CA HIS A 60 4.89 -8.33 -5.03
C HIS A 60 5.83 -7.15 -5.28
N ILE A 61 7.13 -7.36 -5.10
CA ILE A 61 8.13 -6.29 -5.20
C ILE A 61 8.64 -6.22 -6.63
N LEU A 62 8.45 -5.06 -7.28
CA LEU A 62 8.97 -4.79 -8.62
C LEU A 62 10.36 -4.16 -8.54
N GLU A 63 10.55 -3.19 -7.65
CA GLU A 63 11.83 -2.52 -7.40
C GLU A 63 12.02 -2.21 -5.91
N GLY A 64 13.28 -2.06 -5.48
CA GLY A 64 13.63 -1.72 -4.11
C GLY A 64 13.67 -2.91 -3.15
N ARG A 65 13.75 -2.59 -1.85
CA ARG A 65 13.78 -3.53 -0.72
C ARG A 65 12.83 -3.04 0.37
N ILE A 66 12.02 -3.96 0.88
CA ILE A 66 11.05 -3.69 1.93
C ILE A 66 11.26 -4.67 3.06
N ARG A 67 11.32 -4.15 4.29
CA ARG A 67 11.32 -4.95 5.52
C ARG A 67 9.89 -5.10 6.00
N PHE A 68 9.46 -6.33 6.17
CA PHE A 68 8.14 -6.70 6.67
C PHE A 68 8.26 -7.24 8.10
N VAL A 69 7.26 -6.94 8.93
CA VAL A 69 7.03 -7.65 10.19
C VAL A 69 5.62 -8.22 10.14
N ILE A 70 5.50 -9.55 10.16
CA ILE A 70 4.22 -10.26 10.06
C ILE A 70 4.12 -11.19 11.27
N ASN A 71 3.12 -10.95 12.11
CA ASN A 71 2.93 -11.67 13.37
C ASN A 71 4.22 -11.78 14.21
N GLY A 72 4.94 -10.66 14.32
CA GLY A 72 6.22 -10.56 15.06
C GLY A 72 7.43 -11.19 14.38
N ARG A 73 7.30 -11.73 13.17
CA ARG A 73 8.43 -12.28 12.39
C ARG A 73 8.87 -11.29 11.33
N GLU A 74 10.18 -11.03 11.29
CA GLU A 74 10.77 -10.10 10.33
C GLU A 74 11.26 -10.82 9.07
N ARG A 75 11.08 -10.18 7.91
CA ARG A 75 11.67 -10.59 6.63
C ARG A 75 11.94 -9.36 5.77
N ILE A 76 13.10 -9.32 5.11
CA ILE A 76 13.35 -8.37 4.02
C ILE A 76 13.06 -9.08 2.68
N ALA A 77 12.33 -8.41 1.79
CA ALA A 77 12.08 -8.86 0.43
C ALA A 77 12.50 -7.78 -0.57
N GLY A 78 13.11 -8.19 -1.68
CA GLY A 78 13.49 -7.33 -2.79
C GLY A 78 12.78 -7.69 -4.10
N ALA A 79 13.18 -7.02 -5.18
CA ALA A 79 12.60 -7.21 -6.52
C ALA A 79 12.48 -8.69 -6.94
N GLY A 80 11.30 -9.06 -7.44
CA GLY A 80 10.92 -10.41 -7.86
C GLY A 80 10.38 -11.30 -6.75
N GLU A 81 10.51 -10.92 -5.48
CA GLU A 81 9.95 -11.66 -4.35
C GLU A 81 8.49 -11.28 -4.07
N THR A 82 7.75 -12.23 -3.50
CA THR A 82 6.36 -12.07 -3.07
C THR A 82 6.24 -12.38 -1.59
N VAL A 83 5.52 -11.54 -0.86
CA VAL A 83 5.22 -11.71 0.57
C VAL A 83 3.71 -11.75 0.76
N LEU A 84 3.23 -12.76 1.49
CA LEU A 84 1.84 -12.86 1.92
C LEU A 84 1.75 -12.41 3.37
N ALA A 85 0.88 -11.44 3.65
CA ALA A 85 0.40 -11.08 4.97
C ALA A 85 -1.00 -11.69 5.17
N PRO A 86 -1.14 -12.81 5.89
CA PRO A 86 -2.42 -13.47 6.08
C PRO A 86 -3.38 -12.61 6.90
N LYS A 87 -4.67 -12.69 6.57
CA LYS A 87 -5.75 -12.07 7.34
C LYS A 87 -5.74 -12.51 8.79
N GLY A 88 -6.14 -11.62 9.69
CA GLY A 88 -6.15 -11.87 11.13
C GLY A 88 -4.76 -11.92 11.77
N LEU A 89 -3.69 -11.68 11.02
CA LEU A 89 -2.33 -11.54 11.56
C LEU A 89 -1.86 -10.08 11.44
N PRO A 90 -1.45 -9.43 12.55
CA PRO A 90 -0.88 -8.09 12.49
C PRO A 90 0.37 -8.03 11.62
N HIS A 91 0.44 -7.03 10.75
CA HIS A 91 1.57 -6.80 9.88
C HIS A 91 1.85 -5.31 9.63
N THR A 92 3.09 -5.02 9.27
CA THR A 92 3.60 -3.71 8.87
C THR A 92 4.78 -3.90 7.92
N TYR A 93 5.18 -2.84 7.24
CA TYR A 93 6.39 -2.80 6.43
C TYR A 93 7.11 -1.47 6.58
N ARG A 94 8.38 -1.44 6.16
CA ARG A 94 9.15 -0.22 5.92
C ARG A 94 9.99 -0.34 4.65
N VAL A 95 10.00 0.70 3.83
CA VAL A 95 10.86 0.78 2.64
C VAL A 95 12.30 1.07 3.07
N GLU A 96 13.21 0.13 2.78
CA GLU A 96 14.62 0.20 3.20
C GLU A 96 15.55 0.72 2.09
N SER A 97 15.13 0.63 0.82
CA SER A 97 15.92 1.13 -0.30
C SER A 97 15.95 2.67 -0.36
N PRO A 98 17.13 3.31 -0.45
CA PRO A 98 17.25 4.78 -0.55
C PRO A 98 16.51 5.39 -1.74
N GLU A 99 16.42 4.67 -2.86
CA GLU A 99 15.71 5.09 -4.07
C GLU A 99 14.18 4.94 -3.96
N GLY A 100 13.69 4.36 -2.86
CA GLY A 100 12.29 3.97 -2.69
C GLY A 100 12.00 2.53 -3.08
N ALA A 101 10.72 2.19 -3.17
CA ALA A 101 10.24 0.90 -3.65
C ALA A 101 9.08 1.04 -4.63
N HIS A 102 8.93 0.02 -5.48
CA HIS A 102 7.84 -0.11 -6.44
C HIS A 102 7.20 -1.48 -6.23
N THR A 103 5.93 -1.52 -5.89
CA THR A 103 5.25 -2.77 -5.51
C THR A 103 3.86 -2.88 -6.12
N LEU A 104 3.35 -4.10 -6.16
CA LEU A 104 1.94 -4.39 -6.34
C LEU A 104 1.42 -4.95 -5.01
N THR A 105 0.27 -4.45 -4.55
CA THR A 105 -0.56 -5.17 -3.58
C THR A 105 -1.72 -5.85 -4.27
N VAL A 106 -2.02 -7.08 -3.85
CA VAL A 106 -3.15 -7.87 -4.34
C VAL A 106 -3.99 -8.28 -3.16
N THR A 107 -5.28 -7.97 -3.24
CA THR A 107 -6.28 -8.27 -2.21
C THR A 107 -7.54 -8.82 -2.85
N ARG A 108 -8.45 -9.38 -2.03
CA ARG A 108 -9.77 -9.82 -2.46
C ARG A 108 -10.84 -8.97 -1.77
N GLY A 109 -11.86 -8.59 -2.53
CA GLY A 109 -12.98 -7.79 -2.04
C GLY A 109 -12.70 -6.28 -2.12
N PRO A 110 -13.72 -5.46 -1.80
CA PRO A 110 -13.67 -4.02 -2.01
C PRO A 110 -13.03 -3.25 -0.84
N ASP A 111 -12.83 -3.88 0.32
CA ASP A 111 -12.53 -3.22 1.58
C ASP A 111 -11.25 -2.38 1.50
N PHE A 112 -10.11 -3.00 1.16
CA PHE A 112 -8.84 -2.28 1.00
C PHE A 112 -8.90 -1.21 -0.11
N GLU A 113 -9.46 -1.53 -1.28
CA GLU A 113 -9.59 -0.56 -2.38
C GLU A 113 -10.42 0.65 -1.97
N THR A 114 -11.55 0.42 -1.29
CA THR A 114 -12.46 1.47 -0.83
C THR A 114 -11.78 2.36 0.21
N MET A 115 -11.05 1.75 1.16
CA MET A 115 -10.26 2.49 2.14
C MET A 115 -9.22 3.37 1.44
N VAL A 116 -8.42 2.79 0.54
CA VAL A 116 -7.38 3.49 -0.20
C VAL A 116 -7.96 4.65 -1.01
N ARG A 117 -9.05 4.41 -1.77
CA ARG A 117 -9.73 5.47 -2.54
C ARG A 117 -10.22 6.61 -1.66
N LYS A 118 -10.87 6.31 -0.53
CA LYS A 118 -11.39 7.31 0.42
C LYS A 118 -10.28 8.09 1.13
N ALA A 119 -9.14 7.45 1.39
CA ALA A 119 -8.00 8.06 2.08
C ALA A 119 -7.05 8.80 1.13
N SER A 120 -7.25 8.67 -0.18
CA SER A 120 -6.42 9.30 -1.19
C SER A 120 -7.01 10.59 -1.74
N ARG A 121 -6.17 11.36 -2.42
CA ARG A 121 -6.56 12.48 -3.28
C ARG A 121 -6.05 12.26 -4.70
N PRO A 122 -6.66 12.85 -5.74
CA PRO A 122 -6.13 12.78 -7.10
C PRO A 122 -4.68 13.25 -7.17
N ALA A 123 -3.83 12.51 -7.89
CA ALA A 123 -2.47 12.93 -8.16
C ALA A 123 -2.46 13.98 -9.26
N GLU A 124 -1.82 15.13 -9.00
CA GLU A 124 -1.71 16.21 -9.99
C GLU A 124 -0.67 15.89 -11.09
N ARG A 125 0.22 14.92 -10.82
CA ARG A 125 1.32 14.51 -11.70
C ARG A 125 1.73 13.07 -11.39
N PRO A 126 2.37 12.36 -12.34
CA PRO A 126 2.72 10.94 -12.19
C PRO A 126 4.01 10.69 -11.38
N ASP A 127 4.19 11.42 -10.28
CA ASP A 127 5.31 11.26 -9.36
C ASP A 127 4.83 11.29 -7.90
N LEU A 128 5.77 11.14 -6.96
CA LEU A 128 5.47 11.18 -5.54
C LEU A 128 4.92 12.55 -5.13
N PRO A 129 3.95 12.60 -4.20
CA PRO A 129 3.52 13.87 -3.63
C PRO A 129 4.69 14.56 -2.90
N PRO A 130 4.62 15.87 -2.66
CA PRO A 130 5.54 16.53 -1.73
C PRO A 130 5.51 15.81 -0.38
N ALA A 131 6.68 15.46 0.15
CA ALA A 131 6.79 14.76 1.42
C ALA A 131 6.13 15.56 2.54
N ALA A 132 5.23 14.92 3.28
CA ALA A 132 4.51 15.52 4.39
C ALA A 132 4.49 14.58 5.59
N THR A 133 4.61 15.17 6.78
CA THR A 133 4.33 14.46 8.02
C THR A 133 2.81 14.41 8.23
N PRO A 134 2.21 13.24 8.54
CA PRO A 134 0.80 13.16 8.85
C PRO A 134 0.42 14.06 10.03
N THR A 135 -0.63 14.85 9.86
CA THR A 135 -1.20 15.63 10.97
C THR A 135 -2.06 14.71 11.87
N PRO A 136 -2.33 15.09 13.13
CA PRO A 136 -3.26 14.33 13.97
C PRO A 136 -4.61 14.07 13.30
N GLN A 137 -5.14 15.05 12.57
CA GLN A 137 -6.40 14.94 11.84
C GLN A 137 -6.31 13.92 10.70
N THR A 138 -5.20 13.89 9.97
CA THR A 138 -4.95 12.88 8.93
C THR A 138 -4.83 11.48 9.54
N ILE A 139 -4.17 11.35 10.69
CA ILE A 139 -4.05 10.07 11.41
C ILE A 139 -5.42 9.57 11.88
N GLU A 140 -6.23 10.43 12.50
CA GLU A 140 -7.59 10.10 12.94
C GLU A 140 -8.50 9.70 11.77
N MET A 141 -8.40 10.42 10.64
CA MET A 141 -9.12 10.08 9.42
C MET A 141 -8.71 8.70 8.91
N LEU A 142 -7.42 8.39 8.86
CA LEU A 142 -6.91 7.10 8.41
C LEU A 142 -7.40 5.97 9.33
N ILE A 143 -7.30 6.13 10.65
CA ILE A 143 -7.82 5.15 11.62
C ILE A 143 -9.30 4.86 11.38
N ARG A 144 -10.12 5.91 11.22
CA ARG A 144 -11.55 5.75 10.97
C ARG A 144 -11.82 5.00 9.66
N LEU A 145 -11.15 5.40 8.58
CA LEU A 145 -11.34 4.77 7.27
C LEU A 145 -10.89 3.30 7.26
N CYS A 146 -9.79 2.97 7.93
CA CYS A 146 -9.38 1.58 8.12
C CYS A 146 -10.47 0.78 8.86
N ALA A 147 -10.96 1.29 9.99
CA ALA A 147 -11.98 0.61 10.78
C ALA A 147 -13.31 0.40 10.02
N GLU A 148 -13.74 1.39 9.22
CA GLU A 148 -14.92 1.29 8.36
C GLU A 148 -14.80 0.19 7.29
N ASN A 149 -13.58 -0.22 6.93
CA ASN A 149 -13.29 -1.21 5.90
C ASN A 149 -12.58 -2.44 6.48
N GLY A 150 -12.84 -2.80 7.75
CA GLY A 150 -12.37 -4.06 8.31
C GLY A 150 -10.85 -4.18 8.51
N ILE A 151 -10.14 -3.04 8.59
CA ILE A 151 -8.70 -2.97 8.85
C ILE A 151 -8.50 -2.36 10.23
N ASP A 152 -7.94 -3.14 11.16
CA ASP A 152 -7.64 -2.68 12.51
C ASP A 152 -6.22 -2.09 12.54
N ILE A 153 -6.07 -0.83 12.97
CA ILE A 153 -4.76 -0.29 13.32
C ILE A 153 -4.47 -0.67 14.78
N VAL A 154 -3.41 -1.45 15.00
CA VAL A 154 -3.08 -2.08 16.28
C VAL A 154 -1.73 -1.65 16.84
N GLY A 155 -1.01 -0.78 16.16
CA GLY A 155 0.26 -0.23 16.64
C GLY A 155 0.85 0.83 15.72
N PRO A 156 1.99 1.42 16.11
CA PRO A 156 2.68 2.43 15.32
C PRO A 156 3.29 1.83 14.05
N PRO A 157 3.69 2.67 13.08
CA PRO A 157 4.51 2.24 11.96
C PRO A 157 5.86 1.69 12.41
N LEU A 158 6.47 0.89 11.55
CA LEU A 158 7.82 0.39 11.75
C LEU A 158 8.82 1.55 11.61
N GLY A 159 9.71 1.71 12.61
CA GLY A 159 10.78 2.71 12.63
C GLY A 159 11.91 2.41 11.65
#